data_AF-A0A396JED0-F1
#
_entry.id   AF-A0A396JED0-F1
#
_cell.length_a   1.000
_cell.length_b   1.000
_cell.length_c   1.000
_cell.angle_alpha   90.00
_cell.angle_beta   90.00
_cell.angle_gamma   90.00
#
_symmetry.space_group_name_H-M   'P 1'
#
loop_
_entity.id
_entity.type
_entity.pdbx_description
1 polymer ?
#
loop_
_entity_poly.entity_id
_entity_poly.type
_entity_poly.pdbx_seq_one_letter_code
_entity_poly.pdbx_strand_id
1 'polypeptide(L)'
;MCKGINLTEFDLMIPPKGYPISSFNLYSHEAKFLALKRNFEFGSGVIFYDRLFIGLSLSDAIWFKGCREIEGSYVDYLEQEFGKPVLLSGPDGSLVYCALGSEWKLSQDQFHELLLGLELTCYPFLAILKPPVGFETVEDALPEGFKERVKEKGIVDSGWIQQQLILEHSSVGCFVTHCGAGSLTEGLINNCQMVELKAGVEVKKGKEDGLFTKESVCEAVKIVMDDENEIGREVRNNHDKLRKLLLSHDLESSCVGVFCEKLQELTRRFSN
;
A
#
# COMPACT_ATOMS: atom_id res chain seq x y z
N MET A 1 -15.97 20.60 2.34
CA MET A 1 -15.90 20.64 3.83
C MET A 1 -15.00 21.81 4.25
N CYS A 2 -15.34 22.57 5.28
CA CYS A 2 -14.65 23.83 5.60
C CYS A 2 -13.70 23.72 6.80
N LYS A 3 -12.42 24.02 6.57
CA LYS A 3 -11.38 24.22 7.60
C LYS A 3 -11.74 25.39 8.53
N GLY A 4 -11.54 25.23 9.84
CA GLY A 4 -11.64 26.33 10.82
C GLY A 4 -13.06 26.86 11.11
N ILE A 5 -14.12 26.19 10.65
CA ILE A 5 -15.49 26.51 11.06
C ILE A 5 -15.85 25.65 12.27
N ASN A 6 -16.18 26.30 13.39
CA ASN A 6 -16.74 25.65 14.56
C ASN A 6 -18.19 25.27 14.23
N LEU A 7 -18.37 24.12 13.59
CA LEU A 7 -19.69 23.62 13.20
C LEU A 7 -20.48 23.24 14.45
N THR A 8 -21.67 23.79 14.57
CA THR A 8 -22.62 23.43 15.61
C THR A 8 -23.28 22.10 15.30
N GLU A 9 -23.98 21.53 16.29
CA GLU A 9 -24.82 20.35 16.09
C GLU A 9 -25.78 20.51 14.91
N PHE A 10 -26.45 21.66 14.80
CA PHE A 10 -27.40 21.94 13.73
C PHE A 10 -26.74 21.96 12.34
N ASP A 11 -25.50 22.45 12.26
CA ASP A 11 -24.75 22.49 11.00
C ASP A 11 -24.38 21.08 10.53
N LEU A 12 -24.10 20.15 11.45
CA LEU A 12 -23.77 18.76 11.12
C LEU A 12 -25.00 17.94 10.73
N MET A 13 -26.19 18.33 11.15
CA MET A 13 -27.44 17.65 10.77
C MET A 13 -27.84 17.95 9.31
N ILE A 14 -27.20 18.93 8.66
CA ILE A 14 -27.45 19.30 7.28
C ILE A 14 -26.35 18.68 6.41
N PRO A 15 -26.69 17.81 5.43
CA PRO A 15 -25.70 17.26 4.51
C PRO A 15 -24.93 18.37 3.79
N PRO A 16 -23.61 18.22 3.60
CA PRO A 16 -22.83 19.15 2.82
C PRO A 16 -23.39 19.35 1.41
N LYS A 17 -23.16 20.52 0.84
CA LYS A 17 -23.56 20.79 -0.55
C LYS A 17 -22.89 19.79 -1.50
N GLY A 18 -23.69 19.13 -2.34
CA GLY A 18 -23.19 18.13 -3.29
C GLY A 18 -23.02 16.72 -2.71
N TYR A 19 -23.33 16.50 -1.43
CA TYR A 19 -23.24 15.19 -0.82
C TYR A 19 -24.23 14.21 -1.49
N PRO A 20 -23.80 12.99 -1.85
CA PRO A 20 -24.55 12.11 -2.76
C PRO A 20 -25.80 11.47 -2.13
N ILE A 21 -25.87 11.38 -0.80
CA ILE A 21 -26.99 10.75 -0.09
C ILE A 21 -27.80 11.83 0.63
N SER A 22 -28.89 12.27 0.01
CA SER A 22 -29.79 13.29 0.57
C SER A 22 -30.65 12.78 1.75
N SER A 23 -30.70 11.46 1.97
CA SER A 23 -31.44 10.83 3.08
C SER A 23 -30.57 10.61 4.34
N PHE A 24 -29.28 10.90 4.27
CA PHE A 24 -28.39 10.75 5.42
C PHE A 24 -28.56 11.96 6.34
N ASN A 25 -29.41 11.81 7.36
CA ASN A 25 -29.56 12.81 8.41
C ASN A 25 -28.98 12.26 9.70
N LEU A 26 -27.97 12.94 10.23
CA LEU A 26 -27.47 12.65 11.57
C LEU A 26 -28.56 13.00 12.58
N TYR A 27 -28.87 12.07 13.47
CA TYR A 27 -29.71 12.37 14.61
C TYR A 27 -28.97 13.33 15.55
N SER A 28 -29.72 14.14 16.33
CA SER A 28 -29.16 15.10 17.29
C SER A 28 -28.04 14.51 18.16
N HIS A 29 -28.19 13.28 18.65
CA HIS A 29 -27.18 12.64 19.49
C HIS A 29 -25.89 12.25 18.72
N GLU A 30 -26.00 11.88 17.44
CA GLU A 30 -24.86 11.57 16.57
C GLU A 30 -24.15 12.87 16.14
N ALA A 31 -24.91 13.91 15.81
CA ALA A 31 -24.39 15.24 15.49
C ALA A 31 -23.66 15.86 16.70
N LYS A 32 -24.20 15.73 17.91
CA LYS A 32 -23.50 16.12 19.16
C LYS A 32 -22.20 15.36 19.35
N PHE A 33 -22.21 14.04 19.16
CA PHE A 33 -21.01 13.22 19.28
C PHE A 33 -19.93 13.63 18.26
N LEU A 34 -20.33 13.87 17.01
CA LEU A 34 -19.43 14.32 15.96
C LEU A 34 -18.92 15.74 16.23
N ALA A 35 -19.74 16.68 16.69
CA ALA A 35 -19.30 18.02 17.10
C ALA A 35 -18.26 17.97 18.22
N LEU A 36 -18.47 17.11 19.23
CA LEU A 36 -17.51 16.89 20.31
C LEU A 36 -16.19 16.32 19.79
N LYS A 37 -16.25 15.27 18.95
CA LYS A 37 -15.04 14.70 18.34
C LYS A 37 -14.33 15.68 17.42
N ARG A 38 -15.09 16.52 16.71
CA ARG A 38 -14.54 17.56 15.85
C ARG A 38 -13.73 18.58 16.62
N ASN A 39 -14.03 18.81 17.89
CA ASN A 39 -13.32 19.75 18.77
C ASN A 39 -12.33 19.05 19.72
N PHE A 40 -12.10 17.75 19.56
CA PHE A 40 -11.17 17.00 20.39
C PHE A 40 -9.73 17.39 20.05
N GLU A 41 -8.96 17.85 21.03
CA GLU A 41 -7.53 18.11 20.85
C GLU A 41 -6.72 16.81 20.91
N PHE A 42 -5.81 16.64 19.96
CA PHE A 42 -4.87 15.52 19.98
C PHE A 42 -3.44 16.05 20.07
N GLY A 43 -2.80 15.91 21.24
CA GLY A 43 -1.42 16.35 21.46
C GLY A 43 -1.26 17.88 21.51
N SER A 44 -0.44 18.43 20.61
CA SER A 44 0.09 19.81 20.59
C SER A 44 -0.92 20.93 20.27
N GLY A 45 -2.13 20.90 20.84
CA GLY A 45 -3.14 21.96 20.69
C GLY A 45 -3.75 22.07 19.28
N VAL A 46 -3.64 21.01 18.48
CA VAL A 46 -4.29 20.92 17.16
C VAL A 46 -5.50 20.00 17.28
N ILE A 47 -6.64 20.50 16.83
CA ILE A 47 -7.91 19.80 16.82
C ILE A 47 -7.80 18.58 15.89
N PHE A 48 -8.32 17.42 16.33
CA PHE A 48 -8.28 16.15 15.60
C PHE A 48 -8.82 16.27 14.18
N TYR A 49 -9.92 17.00 14.01
CA TYR A 49 -10.52 17.21 12.70
C TYR A 49 -9.66 18.06 11.77
N ASP A 50 -8.99 19.09 12.30
CA ASP A 50 -8.04 19.88 11.51
C ASP A 50 -6.86 19.02 11.06
N ARG A 51 -6.36 18.12 11.91
CA ARG A 51 -5.31 17.16 11.51
C ARG A 51 -5.77 16.27 10.36
N LEU A 52 -6.96 15.69 10.48
CA LEU A 52 -7.53 14.84 9.43
C LEU A 52 -7.71 15.62 8.12
N PHE A 53 -8.31 16.80 8.20
CA PHE A 53 -8.56 17.63 7.02
C PHE A 53 -7.25 18.11 6.38
N ILE A 54 -6.27 18.56 7.17
CA ILE A 54 -4.95 18.95 6.67
C ILE A 54 -4.26 17.74 6.02
N GLY A 55 -4.29 16.58 6.65
CA GLY A 55 -3.72 15.35 6.10
C GLY A 55 -4.33 14.99 4.74
N LEU A 56 -5.66 14.93 4.66
CA LEU A 56 -6.38 14.69 3.41
C LEU A 56 -6.16 15.79 2.36
N SER A 57 -5.99 17.05 2.79
CA SER A 57 -5.77 18.18 1.88
C SER A 57 -4.34 18.24 1.34
N LEU A 58 -3.34 17.81 2.12
CA LEU A 58 -1.93 17.83 1.73
C LEU A 58 -1.44 16.52 1.11
N SER A 59 -2.22 15.44 1.17
CA SER A 59 -1.87 14.18 0.50
C SER A 59 -2.00 14.28 -1.02
N ASP A 60 -1.27 13.45 -1.77
CA ASP A 60 -1.42 13.37 -3.23
C ASP A 60 -2.64 12.54 -3.66
N ALA A 61 -3.09 11.63 -2.78
CA ALA A 61 -4.30 10.82 -2.97
C ALA A 61 -4.99 10.53 -1.61
N ILE A 62 -6.25 10.10 -1.65
CA ILE A 62 -7.00 9.62 -0.49
C ILE A 62 -7.32 8.14 -0.70
N TRP A 63 -7.15 7.32 0.32
CA TRP A 63 -7.41 5.89 0.24
C TRP A 63 -8.20 5.40 1.46
N PHE A 64 -9.31 4.69 1.24
CA PHE A 64 -10.04 4.03 2.30
C PHE A 64 -10.65 2.70 1.86
N LYS A 65 -11.04 1.88 2.84
CA LYS A 65 -11.65 0.58 2.62
C LYS A 65 -13.09 0.72 2.15
N GLY A 66 -13.40 0.15 0.98
CA GLY A 66 -14.72 0.19 0.36
C GLY A 66 -14.70 -0.41 -1.05
N CYS A 67 -15.83 -0.36 -1.75
CA CYS A 67 -15.94 -0.76 -3.15
C CYS A 67 -16.83 0.23 -3.93
N ARG A 68 -16.57 0.39 -5.23
CA ARG A 68 -17.19 1.46 -6.03
C ARG A 68 -18.69 1.24 -6.20
N GLU A 69 -19.13 -0.01 -6.15
CA GLU A 69 -20.53 -0.41 -6.21
C GLU A 69 -21.35 0.17 -5.05
N ILE A 70 -20.73 0.36 -3.88
CA ILE A 70 -21.38 0.89 -2.68
C ILE A 70 -21.07 2.38 -2.52
N GLU A 71 -19.80 2.75 -2.65
CA GLU A 71 -19.28 4.07 -2.26
C GLU A 71 -19.01 4.99 -3.46
N GLY A 72 -19.28 4.57 -4.70
CA GLY A 72 -18.85 5.29 -5.90
C GLY A 72 -19.29 6.75 -5.94
N SER A 73 -20.55 7.03 -5.60
CA SER A 73 -21.05 8.41 -5.53
C SER A 73 -20.39 9.26 -4.43
N TYR A 74 -19.95 8.65 -3.33
CA TYR A 74 -19.23 9.32 -2.25
C TYR A 74 -17.76 9.53 -2.60
N VAL A 75 -17.15 8.57 -3.29
CA VAL A 75 -15.82 8.73 -3.90
C VAL A 75 -15.82 9.91 -4.87
N ASP A 76 -16.75 9.95 -5.83
CA ASP A 76 -16.81 11.04 -6.82
C ASP A 76 -16.99 12.41 -6.13
N TYR A 77 -17.80 12.46 -5.06
CA TYR A 77 -17.95 13.66 -4.22
C TYR A 77 -16.62 14.05 -3.54
N LEU A 78 -15.89 13.10 -2.94
CA LEU A 78 -14.60 13.38 -2.31
C LEU A 78 -13.53 13.81 -3.31
N GLU A 79 -13.48 13.20 -4.50
CA GLU A 79 -12.55 13.59 -5.57
C GLU A 79 -12.81 15.03 -6.00
N GLN A 80 -14.08 15.41 -6.14
CA GLN A 80 -14.47 16.78 -6.45
C GLN A 80 -14.10 17.76 -5.32
N GLU A 81 -14.35 17.38 -4.06
CA GLU A 81 -14.10 18.25 -2.90
C GLU A 81 -12.61 18.47 -2.63
N PHE A 82 -11.77 17.45 -2.82
CA PHE A 82 -10.34 17.51 -2.52
C PHE A 82 -9.46 17.74 -3.76
N GLY A 83 -10.03 17.65 -4.98
CA GLY A 83 -9.32 17.86 -6.24
C GLY A 83 -8.20 16.85 -6.48
N LYS A 84 -8.33 15.63 -5.97
CA LYS A 84 -7.31 14.56 -6.02
C LYS A 84 -7.94 13.18 -6.11
N PRO A 85 -7.19 12.15 -6.56
CA PRO A 85 -7.69 10.79 -6.66
C PRO A 85 -8.16 10.24 -5.31
N VAL A 86 -9.31 9.56 -5.30
CA VAL A 86 -9.86 8.84 -4.14
C VAL A 86 -10.00 7.37 -4.50
N LEU A 87 -9.34 6.50 -3.74
CA LEU A 87 -9.24 5.08 -4.03
C LEU A 87 -10.01 4.27 -3.02
N LEU A 88 -10.53 3.16 -3.50
CA LEU A 88 -11.19 2.14 -2.70
C LEU A 88 -10.33 0.89 -2.69
N SER A 89 -9.94 0.46 -1.49
CA SER A 89 -9.03 -0.68 -1.32
C SER A 89 -9.66 -2.04 -1.66
N GLY A 90 -10.98 -2.10 -1.85
CA GLY A 90 -11.69 -3.35 -2.07
C GLY A 90 -11.69 -4.26 -0.84
N PRO A 91 -12.09 -5.54 -1.01
CA PRO A 91 -12.01 -6.56 0.03
C PRO A 91 -10.58 -6.76 0.56
N ASP A 92 -10.48 -7.51 1.67
CA ASP A 92 -9.18 -7.91 2.21
C ASP A 92 -8.42 -8.79 1.21
N GLY A 93 -7.11 -8.60 1.14
CA GLY A 93 -6.24 -9.35 0.24
C GLY A 93 -6.48 -9.15 -1.27
N SER A 94 -7.11 -8.05 -1.70
CA SER A 94 -7.47 -7.84 -3.12
C SER A 94 -6.55 -6.90 -3.91
N LEU A 95 -5.67 -6.16 -3.25
CA LEU A 95 -4.74 -5.20 -3.86
C LEU A 95 -3.34 -5.80 -4.04
N VAL A 96 -2.74 -5.52 -5.19
CA VAL A 96 -1.32 -5.75 -5.47
C VAL A 96 -0.53 -4.47 -5.21
N TYR A 97 0.35 -4.47 -4.21
CA TYR A 97 1.33 -3.42 -4.02
C TYR A 97 2.64 -3.82 -4.70
N CYS A 98 3.23 -2.93 -5.51
CA CYS A 98 4.48 -3.18 -6.21
C CYS A 98 5.48 -2.06 -5.88
N ALA A 99 6.65 -2.41 -5.35
CA ALA A 99 7.74 -1.46 -5.15
C ALA A 99 9.12 -2.13 -5.26
N LEU A 100 9.95 -1.56 -6.14
CA LEU A 100 11.30 -2.06 -6.41
C LEU A 100 12.40 -1.26 -5.70
N GLY A 101 12.02 -0.38 -4.76
CA GLY A 101 12.96 0.46 -4.02
C GLY A 101 13.61 1.55 -4.88
N SER A 102 14.56 2.27 -4.31
CA SER A 102 15.26 3.38 -4.98
C SER A 102 16.46 2.95 -5.82
N GLU A 103 16.98 1.74 -5.59
CA GLU A 103 18.23 1.26 -6.18
C GLU A 103 18.02 0.59 -7.55
N TRP A 104 16.83 0.04 -7.80
CA TRP A 104 16.54 -0.73 -9.01
C TRP A 104 15.81 0.13 -10.04
N LYS A 105 16.53 0.55 -11.08
CA LYS A 105 15.95 1.17 -12.28
C LYS A 105 15.83 0.14 -13.39
N LEU A 106 14.61 -0.06 -13.89
CA LEU A 106 14.33 -0.96 -15.01
C LEU A 106 14.73 -0.31 -16.34
N SER A 107 15.02 -1.14 -17.35
CA SER A 107 14.95 -0.69 -18.74
C SER A 107 13.51 -0.36 -19.11
N GLN A 108 13.29 0.42 -20.17
CA GLN A 108 11.95 0.73 -20.64
C GLN A 108 11.12 -0.53 -20.92
N ASP A 109 11.71 -1.51 -21.60
CA ASP A 109 11.01 -2.76 -21.94
C ASP A 109 10.58 -3.52 -20.69
N GLN A 110 11.46 -3.68 -19.69
CA GLN A 110 11.10 -4.38 -18.44
C GLN A 110 10.11 -3.58 -17.59
N PHE A 111 10.17 -2.25 -17.64
CA PHE A 111 9.15 -1.39 -17.02
C PHE A 111 7.78 -1.62 -17.66
N HIS A 112 7.71 -1.71 -18.99
CA HIS A 112 6.47 -2.04 -19.72
C HIS A 112 5.98 -3.45 -19.42
N GLU A 113 6.85 -4.46 -19.46
CA GLU A 113 6.48 -5.84 -19.13
C GLU A 113 5.92 -5.95 -17.71
N LEU A 114 6.49 -5.22 -16.74
CA LEU A 114 5.98 -5.19 -15.37
C LEU A 114 4.57 -4.57 -15.31
N LEU A 115 4.39 -3.38 -15.88
CA LEU A 115 3.12 -2.67 -15.84
C LEU A 115 2.01 -3.40 -16.58
N LEU A 116 2.30 -3.92 -17.77
CA LEU A 116 1.38 -4.74 -18.54
C LEU A 116 1.07 -6.06 -17.82
N GLY A 117 2.05 -6.63 -17.12
CA GLY A 117 1.83 -7.81 -16.28
C GLY A 117 0.84 -7.55 -15.16
N LEU A 118 0.99 -6.44 -14.44
CA LEU A 118 0.04 -5.99 -13.42
C LEU A 118 -1.36 -5.73 -14.00
N GLU A 119 -1.44 -5.05 -15.16
CA GLU A 119 -2.70 -4.83 -15.88
C GLU A 119 -3.42 -6.16 -16.22
N LEU A 120 -2.68 -7.15 -16.73
CA LEU A 120 -3.20 -8.48 -17.10
C LEU A 120 -3.75 -9.27 -15.91
N THR A 121 -3.34 -8.95 -14.68
CA THR A 121 -3.87 -9.61 -13.48
C THR A 121 -5.35 -9.32 -13.26
N CYS A 122 -5.83 -8.17 -13.74
CA CYS A 122 -7.14 -7.60 -13.45
C CYS A 122 -7.39 -7.26 -11.96
N TYR A 123 -6.39 -7.37 -11.10
CA TYR A 123 -6.47 -6.90 -9.71
C TYR A 123 -6.20 -5.39 -9.62
N PRO A 124 -6.79 -4.70 -8.63
CA PRO A 124 -6.34 -3.36 -8.26
C PRO A 124 -4.86 -3.36 -7.87
N PHE A 125 -4.10 -2.34 -8.28
CA PHE A 125 -2.68 -2.24 -7.96
C PHE A 125 -2.19 -0.83 -7.64
N LEU A 126 -1.17 -0.76 -6.77
CA LEU A 126 -0.38 0.44 -6.50
C LEU A 126 1.07 0.13 -6.80
N ALA A 127 1.63 0.74 -7.84
CA ALA A 127 3.02 0.55 -8.26
C ALA A 127 3.85 1.81 -7.97
N ILE A 128 4.73 1.73 -6.99
CA ILE A 128 5.70 2.79 -6.67
C ILE A 128 7.04 2.42 -7.29
N LEU A 129 7.33 3.03 -8.44
CA LEU A 129 8.45 2.69 -9.30
C LEU A 129 9.27 3.93 -9.65
N LYS A 130 10.58 3.78 -9.74
CA LYS A 130 11.42 4.85 -10.29
C LYS A 130 11.22 4.95 -11.81
N PRO A 131 11.37 6.16 -12.39
CA PRO A 131 11.44 6.31 -13.83
C PRO A 131 12.49 5.35 -14.41
N PRO A 132 12.15 4.60 -15.48
CA PRO A 132 13.09 3.69 -16.09
C PRO A 132 14.28 4.42 -16.71
N VAL A 133 15.33 3.67 -17.04
CA VAL A 133 16.55 4.20 -17.65
C VAL A 133 16.20 4.95 -18.94
N GLY A 134 16.63 6.21 -19.03
CA GLY A 134 16.37 7.08 -20.19
C GLY A 134 15.17 8.01 -20.05
N PHE A 135 14.45 7.98 -18.92
CA PHE A 135 13.26 8.78 -18.67
C PHE A 135 13.41 9.66 -17.41
N GLU A 136 12.87 10.87 -17.46
CA GLU A 136 12.86 11.80 -16.32
C GLU A 136 11.70 11.50 -15.35
N THR A 137 10.55 11.11 -15.89
CA THR A 137 9.32 10.83 -15.13
C THR A 137 8.76 9.46 -15.44
N VAL A 138 7.86 8.96 -14.58
CA VAL A 138 7.13 7.71 -14.82
C VAL A 138 6.11 7.90 -15.94
N GLU A 139 5.45 9.06 -15.96
CA GLU A 139 4.41 9.44 -16.90
C GLU A 139 4.90 9.37 -18.35
N ASP A 140 6.11 9.87 -18.61
CA ASP A 140 6.73 9.85 -19.95
C ASP A 140 7.09 8.43 -20.40
N ALA A 141 7.21 7.49 -19.46
CA ALA A 141 7.62 6.12 -19.72
C ALA A 141 6.46 5.12 -19.77
N LEU A 142 5.22 5.55 -19.52
CA LEU A 142 4.07 4.65 -19.51
C LEU A 142 3.81 4.04 -20.90
N PRO A 143 3.31 2.79 -20.99
CA PRO A 143 2.84 2.24 -22.26
C PRO A 143 1.70 3.10 -22.84
N GLU A 144 1.60 3.15 -24.17
CA GLU A 144 0.58 3.95 -24.85
C GLU A 144 -0.84 3.59 -24.37
N GLY A 145 -1.62 4.61 -23.97
CA GLY A 145 -2.99 4.47 -23.46
C GLY A 145 -3.12 3.74 -22.12
N PHE A 146 -2.01 3.45 -21.43
CA PHE A 146 -2.03 2.67 -20.18
C PHE A 146 -2.84 3.35 -19.08
N LYS A 147 -2.65 4.66 -18.89
CA LYS A 147 -3.30 5.44 -17.84
C LYS A 147 -4.83 5.39 -17.95
N GLU A 148 -5.36 5.43 -19.16
CA GLU A 148 -6.79 5.32 -19.43
C GLU A 148 -7.32 3.91 -19.14
N ARG A 149 -6.55 2.87 -19.51
CA ARG A 149 -6.95 1.47 -19.28
C ARG A 149 -6.98 1.10 -17.81
N VAL A 150 -6.09 1.68 -17.00
CA VAL A 150 -5.98 1.37 -15.56
C VAL A 150 -6.61 2.41 -14.65
N LYS A 151 -7.27 3.45 -15.16
CA LYS A 151 -7.76 4.61 -14.39
C LYS A 151 -8.53 4.25 -13.12
N GLU A 152 -9.29 3.16 -13.12
CA GLU A 152 -10.11 2.71 -11.99
C GLU A 152 -9.50 1.55 -11.20
N LYS A 153 -8.33 1.06 -11.61
CA LYS A 153 -7.70 -0.17 -11.09
C LYS A 153 -6.27 0.03 -10.63
N GLY A 154 -5.52 0.96 -11.20
CA GLY A 154 -4.08 1.01 -11.06
C GLY A 154 -3.54 2.42 -10.89
N ILE A 155 -2.58 2.57 -9.99
CA ILE A 155 -1.72 3.76 -9.91
C ILE A 155 -0.29 3.36 -10.17
N VAL A 156 0.41 4.18 -10.94
CA VAL A 156 1.87 4.15 -11.07
C VAL A 156 2.40 5.52 -10.67
N ASP A 157 3.29 5.55 -9.69
CA ASP A 157 3.89 6.79 -9.17
C ASP A 157 5.37 6.53 -8.84
N SER A 158 6.17 7.60 -8.76
CA SER A 158 7.57 7.57 -8.34
C SER A 158 7.86 8.28 -7.02
N GLY A 159 6.80 8.83 -6.41
CA GLY A 159 6.80 9.51 -5.13
C GLY A 159 7.22 8.62 -3.97
N TRP A 160 7.48 9.27 -2.84
CA TRP A 160 7.80 8.56 -1.61
C TRP A 160 6.52 8.19 -0.86
N ILE A 161 6.46 6.96 -0.35
CA ILE A 161 5.34 6.47 0.46
C ILE A 161 5.85 5.85 1.77
N GLN A 162 4.98 5.85 2.78
CA GLN A 162 5.20 5.09 4.00
C GLN A 162 4.87 3.61 3.77
N GLN A 163 5.80 2.88 3.15
CA GLN A 163 5.63 1.49 2.75
C GLN A 163 5.09 0.59 3.87
N GLN A 164 5.56 0.77 5.11
CA GLN A 164 5.07 0.01 6.27
C GLN A 164 3.56 0.13 6.45
N LEU A 165 3.00 1.35 6.35
CA LEU A 165 1.56 1.58 6.48
C LEU A 165 0.77 0.95 5.33
N ILE A 166 1.35 0.93 4.12
CA ILE A 166 0.72 0.28 2.96
C ILE A 166 0.67 -1.23 3.20
N LEU A 167 1.80 -1.85 3.59
CA LEU A 167 1.89 -3.29 3.83
C LEU A 167 1.02 -3.77 5.00
N GLU A 168 0.78 -2.93 6.00
CA GLU A 168 -0.13 -3.21 7.12
C GLU A 168 -1.61 -3.20 6.70
N HIS A 169 -1.94 -2.58 5.57
CA HIS A 169 -3.33 -2.43 5.17
C HIS A 169 -3.94 -3.77 4.74
N SER A 170 -5.05 -4.15 5.38
CA SER A 170 -5.73 -5.45 5.20
C SER A 170 -6.09 -5.82 3.74
N SER A 171 -6.29 -4.83 2.87
CA SER A 171 -6.52 -5.06 1.44
C SER A 171 -5.29 -5.45 0.64
N VAL A 172 -4.06 -5.24 1.13
CA VAL A 172 -2.85 -5.67 0.40
C VAL A 172 -2.73 -7.19 0.48
N GLY A 173 -3.02 -7.85 -0.62
CA GLY A 173 -2.92 -9.30 -0.77
C GLY A 173 -1.56 -9.74 -1.29
N CYS A 174 -0.97 -8.94 -2.18
CA CYS A 174 0.32 -9.25 -2.81
C CYS A 174 1.28 -8.05 -2.73
N PHE A 175 2.53 -8.33 -2.38
CA PHE A 175 3.64 -7.41 -2.44
C PHE A 175 4.67 -7.89 -3.46
N VAL A 176 4.75 -7.19 -4.59
CA VAL A 176 5.78 -7.38 -5.62
C VAL A 176 7.00 -6.54 -5.26
N THR A 177 8.13 -7.17 -4.98
CA THR A 177 9.33 -6.49 -4.50
C THR A 177 10.60 -7.03 -5.14
N HIS A 178 11.68 -6.25 -5.07
CA HIS A 178 13.04 -6.67 -5.43
C HIS A 178 13.79 -7.37 -4.26
N CYS A 179 13.13 -7.54 -3.11
CA CYS A 179 13.67 -8.20 -1.91
C CYS A 179 14.85 -7.48 -1.24
N GLY A 180 14.94 -6.15 -1.32
CA GLY A 180 15.85 -5.39 -0.48
C GLY A 180 15.64 -5.72 1.00
N ALA A 181 16.73 -5.80 1.78
CA ALA A 181 16.70 -6.35 3.14
C ALA A 181 15.62 -5.71 4.04
N GLY A 182 15.41 -4.40 3.94
CA GLY A 182 14.35 -3.69 4.69
C GLY A 182 12.94 -4.08 4.23
N SER A 183 12.68 -4.08 2.93
CA SER A 183 11.37 -4.45 2.37
C SER A 183 11.01 -5.92 2.63
N LEU A 184 12.01 -6.80 2.69
CA LEU A 184 11.80 -8.20 3.05
C LEU A 184 11.31 -8.33 4.49
N THR A 185 11.96 -7.68 5.45
CA THR A 185 11.51 -7.68 6.85
C THR A 185 10.12 -7.08 6.98
N GLU A 186 9.85 -5.94 6.34
CA GLU A 186 8.54 -5.28 6.38
C GLU A 186 7.43 -6.13 5.76
N GLY A 187 7.67 -6.80 4.64
CA GLY A 187 6.71 -7.73 4.04
C GLY A 187 6.44 -8.94 4.94
N LEU A 188 7.50 -9.53 5.52
CA LEU A 188 7.39 -10.74 6.33
C LEU A 188 6.63 -10.55 7.65
N ILE A 189 6.69 -9.36 8.27
CA ILE A 189 5.94 -9.08 9.51
C ILE A 189 4.47 -8.73 9.27
N ASN A 190 4.12 -8.39 8.03
CA ASN A 190 2.77 -8.05 7.60
C ASN A 190 2.01 -9.26 7.04
N ASN A 191 0.73 -9.08 6.72
CA ASN A 191 -0.15 -10.17 6.27
C ASN A 191 -0.13 -10.39 4.73
N CYS A 192 0.44 -9.44 3.98
CA CYS A 192 0.50 -9.52 2.52
C CYS A 192 1.46 -10.61 2.05
N GLN A 193 1.13 -11.28 0.95
CA GLN A 193 1.96 -12.32 0.37
C GLN A 193 3.00 -11.76 -0.60
N MET A 194 4.22 -12.29 -0.58
CA MET A 194 5.32 -11.70 -1.35
C MET A 194 5.55 -12.40 -2.68
N VAL A 195 6.08 -11.66 -3.65
CA VAL A 195 6.65 -12.18 -4.91
C VAL A 195 8.18 -12.00 -4.85
N GLU A 196 8.89 -13.15 -4.81
CA GLU A 196 10.33 -13.54 -4.68
C GLU A 196 11.05 -13.33 -3.30
N LEU A 197 12.00 -14.11 -2.73
CA LEU A 197 12.69 -15.42 -2.96
C LEU A 197 12.68 -16.19 -1.59
N LYS A 198 12.34 -17.49 -1.58
CA LYS A 198 12.16 -18.42 -0.42
C LYS A 198 10.95 -18.23 0.52
N ALA A 199 10.28 -17.08 0.53
CA ALA A 199 9.03 -16.86 1.28
C ALA A 199 7.88 -16.30 0.41
N GLY A 200 8.08 -16.29 -0.91
CA GLY A 200 7.18 -15.74 -1.93
C GLY A 200 7.29 -16.52 -3.24
N VAL A 201 6.46 -16.19 -4.24
CA VAL A 201 6.52 -16.80 -5.58
C VAL A 201 7.50 -16.02 -6.46
N GLU A 202 8.48 -16.70 -7.06
CA GLU A 202 9.45 -16.07 -7.97
C GLU A 202 8.84 -15.81 -9.36
N VAL A 203 9.11 -14.61 -9.92
CA VAL A 203 8.75 -14.32 -11.31
C VAL A 203 9.72 -15.04 -12.23
N LYS A 204 9.20 -15.94 -13.07
CA LYS A 204 10.01 -16.68 -14.05
C LYS A 204 10.68 -15.69 -15.03
N LYS A 205 11.97 -15.91 -15.25
CA LYS A 205 12.80 -15.16 -16.20
C LYS A 205 13.28 -16.07 -17.34
N GLY A 206 13.51 -15.50 -18.51
CA GLY A 206 14.11 -16.20 -19.63
C GLY A 206 15.51 -16.70 -19.28
N LYS A 207 15.85 -17.92 -19.73
CA LYS A 207 17.11 -18.59 -19.32
C LYS A 207 18.36 -17.93 -19.90
N GLU A 208 18.23 -17.27 -21.04
CA GLU A 208 19.37 -16.71 -21.78
C GLU A 208 19.51 -15.21 -21.57
N ASP A 209 18.39 -14.47 -21.50
CA ASP A 209 18.37 -13.02 -21.34
C ASP A 209 18.18 -12.56 -19.88
N GLY A 210 17.69 -13.44 -19.00
CA GLY A 210 17.40 -13.12 -17.60
C GLY A 210 16.21 -12.18 -17.42
N LEU A 211 15.40 -11.96 -18.46
CA LEU A 211 14.31 -10.99 -18.46
C LEU A 211 12.97 -11.65 -18.10
N PHE A 212 12.09 -10.92 -17.41
CA PHE A 212 10.72 -11.36 -17.18
C PHE A 212 9.78 -10.84 -18.27
N THR A 213 8.62 -11.49 -18.40
CA THR A 213 7.54 -11.05 -19.31
C THR A 213 6.29 -10.70 -18.50
N LYS A 214 5.38 -9.94 -19.10
CA LYS A 214 4.08 -9.61 -18.54
C LYS A 214 3.28 -10.85 -18.18
N GLU A 215 3.39 -11.93 -18.97
CA GLU A 215 2.75 -13.20 -18.67
C GLU A 215 3.35 -13.85 -17.41
N SER A 216 4.68 -13.81 -17.24
CA SER A 216 5.31 -14.40 -16.05
C SER A 216 5.03 -13.58 -14.79
N VAL A 217 4.98 -12.25 -14.89
CA VAL A 217 4.52 -11.36 -13.82
C VAL A 217 3.07 -11.66 -13.45
N CYS A 218 2.17 -11.71 -14.45
CA CYS A 218 0.75 -11.99 -14.23
C CYS A 218 0.55 -13.37 -13.59
N GLU A 219 1.26 -14.40 -14.05
CA GLU A 219 1.22 -15.76 -13.50
C GLU A 219 1.62 -15.75 -12.02
N ALA A 220 2.77 -15.15 -11.68
CA ALA A 220 3.27 -15.11 -10.31
C ALA A 220 2.29 -14.41 -9.36
N VAL A 221 1.74 -13.26 -9.75
CA VAL A 221 0.75 -12.54 -8.95
C VAL A 221 -0.53 -13.37 -8.78
N LYS A 222 -1.04 -14.00 -9.85
CA LYS A 222 -2.24 -14.84 -9.75
C LYS A 222 -2.04 -16.05 -8.85
N ILE A 223 -0.87 -16.71 -8.88
CA ILE A 223 -0.55 -17.83 -7.97
C ILE A 223 -0.64 -17.37 -6.52
N VAL A 224 -0.09 -16.19 -6.21
CA VAL A 224 -0.05 -15.65 -4.86
C VAL A 224 -1.44 -15.21 -4.37
N MET A 225 -2.24 -14.63 -5.26
CA MET A 225 -3.56 -14.08 -4.94
C MET A 225 -4.68 -15.12 -4.96
N ASP A 226 -4.45 -16.30 -5.54
CA ASP A 226 -5.43 -17.38 -5.59
C ASP A 226 -5.36 -18.27 -4.34
N ASP A 227 -6.44 -18.25 -3.55
CA ASP A 227 -6.57 -19.06 -2.33
C ASP A 227 -6.62 -20.57 -2.62
N GLU A 228 -7.07 -20.94 -3.81
CA GLU A 228 -7.22 -22.33 -4.25
C GLU A 228 -5.94 -22.88 -4.90
N ASN A 229 -4.96 -22.03 -5.16
CA ASN A 229 -3.67 -22.45 -5.71
C ASN A 229 -2.80 -23.15 -4.64
N GLU A 230 -2.27 -24.33 -4.96
CA GLU A 230 -1.45 -25.12 -4.03
C GLU A 230 -0.13 -24.43 -3.68
N ILE A 231 0.55 -23.85 -4.66
CA ILE A 231 1.81 -23.11 -4.45
C ILE A 231 1.53 -21.87 -3.61
N GLY A 232 0.46 -21.13 -3.92
CA GLY A 232 0.02 -19.97 -3.15
C GLY A 232 -0.24 -20.32 -1.68
N ARG A 233 -0.94 -21.43 -1.41
CA ARG A 233 -1.19 -21.91 -0.04
C ARG A 233 0.09 -22.30 0.69
N GLU A 234 1.03 -22.96 0.01
CA GLU A 234 2.31 -23.32 0.61
C GLU A 234 3.09 -22.05 1.03
N VAL A 235 3.17 -21.06 0.14
CA VAL A 235 3.81 -19.78 0.39
C VAL A 235 3.17 -19.06 1.58
N ARG A 236 1.83 -18.96 1.62
CA ARG A 236 1.06 -18.40 2.76
C ARG A 236 1.39 -19.08 4.08
N ASN A 237 1.38 -20.42 4.09
CA ASN A 237 1.69 -21.18 5.30
C ASN A 237 3.14 -20.99 5.76
N ASN A 238 4.08 -20.85 4.83
CA ASN A 238 5.48 -20.61 5.15
C ASN A 238 5.70 -19.19 5.67
N HIS A 239 5.06 -18.20 5.05
CA HIS A 239 5.04 -16.82 5.50
C HIS A 239 4.47 -16.71 6.92
N ASP A 240 3.34 -17.35 7.21
CA ASP A 240 2.76 -17.37 8.56
C ASP A 240 3.71 -17.93 9.64
N LYS A 241 4.46 -19.00 9.31
CA LYS A 241 5.46 -19.56 10.23
C LYS A 241 6.59 -18.59 10.47
N LEU A 242 7.13 -17.98 9.41
CA LEU A 242 8.21 -17.00 9.50
C LEU A 242 7.76 -15.76 10.26
N ARG A 243 6.56 -15.25 9.98
CA ARG A 243 5.95 -14.14 10.67
C ARG A 243 5.82 -14.40 12.17
N LYS A 244 5.31 -15.57 12.56
CA LYS A 244 5.21 -15.96 13.99
C LYS A 244 6.57 -16.02 14.67
N LEU A 245 7.59 -16.53 13.97
CA LEU A 245 8.97 -16.54 14.47
C LEU A 245 9.51 -15.13 14.65
N LEU A 246 9.35 -14.26 13.64
CA LEU A 246 9.84 -12.88 13.67
C LEU A 246 9.16 -12.02 14.74
N LEU A 247 7.88 -12.29 15.03
CA LEU A 247 7.12 -11.61 16.07
C LEU A 247 7.27 -12.24 17.46
N SER A 248 8.11 -13.28 17.61
CA SER A 248 8.35 -13.88 18.92
C SER A 248 9.17 -12.94 19.80
N HIS A 249 8.73 -12.77 21.05
CA HIS A 249 9.33 -11.82 22.00
C HIS A 249 10.82 -12.09 22.29
N ASP A 250 11.28 -13.33 22.08
CA ASP A 250 12.64 -13.75 22.43
C ASP A 250 13.63 -13.65 21.25
N LEU A 251 13.17 -13.54 20.01
CA LEU A 251 14.06 -13.60 18.84
C LEU A 251 15.01 -12.41 18.80
N GLU A 252 14.48 -11.19 18.92
CA GLU A 252 15.30 -9.97 18.90
C GLU A 252 16.31 -9.95 20.04
N SER A 253 15.84 -10.23 21.27
CA SER A 253 16.67 -10.31 22.46
C SER A 253 17.78 -11.36 22.34
N SER A 254 17.46 -12.54 21.77
CA SER A 254 18.42 -13.62 21.54
C SER A 254 19.48 -13.24 20.49
N CYS A 255 19.06 -12.64 19.36
CA CYS A 255 19.97 -12.20 18.32
C CYS A 255 20.95 -11.12 18.82
N VAL A 256 20.45 -10.13 19.56
CA VAL A 256 21.27 -9.08 20.17
C VAL A 256 22.23 -9.68 21.20
N GLY A 257 21.77 -10.63 22.02
CA GLY A 257 22.61 -11.33 22.99
C GLY A 257 23.80 -12.04 22.34
N VAL A 258 23.55 -12.86 21.31
CA VAL A 258 24.60 -13.58 20.57
C VAL A 258 25.59 -12.62 19.88
N PHE A 259 25.09 -11.51 19.33
CA PHE A 259 25.94 -10.48 18.74
C PHE A 259 26.87 -9.84 19.77
N CYS A 260 26.32 -9.46 20.93
CA CYS A 260 27.09 -8.92 22.05
C CYS A 260 28.17 -9.90 22.54
N GLU A 261 27.85 -11.19 22.65
CA GLU A 261 28.83 -12.23 23.04
C GLU A 261 30.00 -12.32 22.05
N LYS A 262 29.72 -12.32 20.74
CA LYS A 262 30.76 -12.35 19.70
C LYS A 262 31.62 -11.09 19.70
N LEU A 263 31.03 -9.91 19.92
CA LEU A 263 31.78 -8.66 20.05
C LEU A 263 32.71 -8.68 21.26
N GLN A 264 32.23 -9.22 22.39
CA GLN A 264 33.07 -9.38 23.58
C GLN A 264 34.22 -10.36 23.32
N GLU A 265 33.98 -11.47 22.62
CA GLU A 265 35.03 -12.42 22.24
C GLU A 265 36.09 -11.76 21.35
N LEU A 266 35.67 -11.01 20.31
CA LEU A 266 36.58 -10.27 19.45
C LEU A 266 37.42 -9.27 20.24
N THR A 267 36.81 -8.50 21.12
CA THR A 267 37.52 -7.51 21.95
C THR A 267 38.58 -8.17 22.83
N ARG A 268 38.29 -9.35 23.42
CA ARG A 268 39.28 -10.11 24.21
C ARG A 268 40.47 -10.61 23.37
N ARG A 269 40.27 -10.88 22.07
CA ARG A 269 41.36 -11.31 21.17
C ARG A 269 42.31 -10.17 20.80
N PHE A 270 41.86 -8.93 20.80
CA PHE A 270 42.68 -7.75 20.49
C PHE A 270 43.34 -7.10 21.72
N SER A 271 42.95 -7.54 22.92
CA SER A 271 43.54 -7.07 24.19
C SER A 271 44.70 -7.94 24.70
N ASN A 272 45.13 -8.93 23.91
CA ASN A 272 46.33 -9.77 24.11
C ASN A 272 47.32 -9.52 22.98
#